data_AF-A0AAE0PBR8-F1
#
_entry.id   AF-A0AAE0PBR8-F1
#
_cell.length_a   1.000
_cell.length_b   1.000
_cell.length_c   1.000
_cell.angle_alpha   90.00
_cell.angle_beta   90.00
_cell.angle_gamma   90.00
#
_symmetry.space_group_name_H-M   'P 1'
#
loop_
_entity.id
_entity.type
_entity.pdbx_description
1 polymer ?
#
loop_
_entity_poly.entity_id
_entity_poly.type
_entity_poly.pdbx_seq_one_letter_code
_entity_poly.pdbx_strand_id
1 'polypeptide(L)'
;MAPIKPHWVQPSHPDRLHLIVNEAEYTSKSISKIALPPFALFAKLEYPPCTPAEKPTYATVQCGRDKHLDLNSDLLYINHSCEPSLIFDTGNMNVIAGPKGIQIGEELTFFYPSTEWTMAQPFQCLCGKPTCRGLISGARDMTDAQLSGIWLNAHIRELLEEQRGSSPGLSIPTSNTASTNGTTTAATTTANASTTASSVNGDAYTTSEYKEGELDQTAQSLRDALTHAEKVVEAARNALMSYVGAVNAKGAKTPEGAQRRGPTSRELSGEMGGDTVVA
;
A
#
# COMPACT_ATOMS: atom_id res chain seq x y z
N MET A 1 19.95 14.24 -16.77
CA MET A 1 20.75 14.18 -15.52
C MET A 1 21.82 13.12 -15.70
N ALA A 2 22.99 13.28 -15.06
CA ALA A 2 24.02 12.25 -15.10
C ALA A 2 23.53 11.00 -14.33
N PRO A 3 23.83 9.78 -14.82
CA PRO A 3 23.55 8.56 -14.08
C PRO A 3 24.25 8.59 -12.72
N ILE A 4 23.57 8.14 -11.65
CA ILE A 4 24.22 7.94 -10.36
C ILE A 4 25.29 6.87 -10.53
N LYS A 5 26.50 7.20 -10.08
CA LYS A 5 27.58 6.22 -9.94
C LYS A 5 27.33 5.45 -8.64
N PRO A 6 27.04 4.14 -8.69
CA PRO A 6 26.82 3.34 -7.50
C PRO A 6 28.05 3.38 -6.59
N HIS A 7 27.83 3.65 -5.30
CA HIS A 7 28.86 3.55 -4.25
C HIS A 7 28.71 2.31 -3.38
N TRP A 8 27.71 1.47 -3.65
CA TRP A 8 27.48 0.18 -2.99
C TRP A 8 28.01 -1.00 -3.82
N VAL A 9 28.06 -2.17 -3.19
CA VAL A 9 28.41 -3.43 -3.86
C VAL A 9 27.31 -3.81 -4.84
N GLN A 10 27.67 -4.05 -6.10
CA GLN A 10 26.73 -4.51 -7.13
C GLN A 10 27.03 -5.95 -7.58
N PRO A 11 26.01 -6.83 -7.68
CA PRO A 11 24.63 -6.56 -7.29
C PRO A 11 24.45 -6.54 -5.75
N SER A 12 23.58 -5.67 -5.24
CA SER A 12 23.34 -5.57 -3.78
C SER A 12 22.51 -6.72 -3.22
N HIS A 13 21.66 -7.33 -4.05
CA HIS A 13 20.83 -8.49 -3.68
C HIS A 13 20.99 -9.60 -4.75
N PRO A 14 22.19 -10.22 -4.85
CA PRO A 14 22.53 -11.17 -5.92
C PRO A 14 21.54 -12.32 -6.04
N ASP A 15 20.93 -12.76 -4.95
CA ASP A 15 20.03 -13.92 -4.94
C ASP A 15 18.58 -13.57 -5.27
N ARG A 16 18.23 -12.28 -5.32
CA ARG A 16 16.82 -11.82 -5.40
C ARG A 16 16.52 -10.99 -6.64
N LEU A 17 17.47 -10.19 -7.11
CA LEU A 17 17.28 -9.33 -8.27
C LEU A 17 18.45 -9.41 -9.26
N HIS A 18 18.13 -9.26 -10.53
CA HIS A 18 19.08 -9.11 -11.62
C HIS A 18 18.83 -7.77 -12.31
N LEU A 19 19.80 -6.86 -12.20
CA LEU A 19 19.75 -5.55 -12.85
C LEU A 19 20.19 -5.68 -14.31
N ILE A 20 19.36 -5.20 -15.23
CA ILE A 20 19.68 -5.08 -16.65
C ILE A 20 19.80 -3.59 -16.97
N VAL A 21 20.96 -3.17 -17.45
CA VAL A 21 21.24 -1.78 -17.87
C VAL A 21 21.38 -1.75 -19.39
N ASN A 22 20.66 -0.84 -20.04
CA ASN A 22 20.84 -0.52 -21.45
C ASN A 22 21.54 0.84 -21.55
N GLU A 23 22.86 0.82 -21.76
CA GLU A 23 23.68 2.03 -21.85
C GLU A 23 23.32 2.91 -23.05
N ALA A 24 22.90 2.30 -24.17
CA ALA A 24 22.57 3.04 -25.39
C ALA A 24 21.30 3.89 -25.24
N GLU A 25 20.34 3.41 -24.45
CA GLU A 25 19.06 4.10 -24.19
C GLU A 25 19.04 4.80 -22.83
N TYR A 26 20.10 4.68 -22.03
CA TYR A 26 20.17 5.14 -20.65
C TYR A 26 19.01 4.62 -19.78
N THR A 27 18.55 3.40 -20.05
CA THR A 27 17.46 2.75 -19.31
C THR A 27 17.97 1.59 -18.48
N SER A 28 17.22 1.23 -17.45
CA SER A 28 17.50 0.04 -16.63
C SER A 28 16.19 -0.63 -16.23
N LYS A 29 16.25 -1.92 -15.94
CA LYS A 29 15.14 -2.66 -15.33
C LYS A 29 15.65 -3.70 -14.36
N SER A 30 14.88 -3.93 -13.30
CA SER A 30 15.18 -4.92 -12.27
C SER A 30 14.31 -6.15 -12.50
N ILE A 31 14.93 -7.33 -12.62
CA ILE A 31 14.22 -8.59 -12.86
C ILE A 31 14.30 -9.47 -11.60
N SER A 32 13.19 -10.06 -11.20
CA SER A 32 13.15 -10.98 -10.06
C SER A 32 13.89 -12.29 -10.37
N LYS A 33 14.75 -12.73 -9.45
CA LYS A 33 15.38 -14.06 -9.47
C LYS A 33 14.63 -15.10 -8.66
N ILE A 34 13.62 -14.69 -7.90
CA ILE A 34 12.84 -15.56 -7.01
C ILE A 34 11.34 -15.44 -7.29
N ALA A 35 10.61 -16.50 -6.97
CA ALA A 35 9.16 -16.43 -6.85
C ALA A 35 8.79 -16.13 -5.39
N LEU A 36 7.78 -15.31 -5.18
CA LEU A 36 7.25 -14.99 -3.86
C LEU A 36 5.72 -15.06 -3.86
N PRO A 37 5.08 -15.64 -2.83
CA PRO A 37 3.65 -15.52 -2.67
C PRO A 37 3.26 -14.07 -2.35
N PRO A 38 1.98 -13.70 -2.49
CA PRO A 38 1.48 -12.37 -2.15
C PRO A 38 1.95 -11.90 -0.77
N PHE A 39 2.39 -10.64 -0.68
CA PHE A 39 2.83 -9.97 0.55
C PHE A 39 4.04 -10.59 1.28
N ALA A 40 4.73 -11.55 0.67
CA ALA A 40 5.97 -12.07 1.23
C ALA A 40 7.11 -11.04 1.17
N LEU A 41 8.01 -11.10 2.14
CA LEU A 41 9.17 -10.21 2.22
C LEU A 41 10.12 -10.42 1.03
N PHE A 42 10.32 -9.37 0.25
CA PHE A 42 11.30 -9.33 -0.84
C PHE A 42 12.66 -8.82 -0.38
N ALA A 43 12.73 -7.73 0.38
CA ALA A 43 13.99 -7.22 0.92
C ALA A 43 13.73 -6.38 2.17
N LYS A 44 14.75 -6.23 3.01
CA LYS A 44 14.75 -5.23 4.08
C LYS A 44 15.51 -4.01 3.60
N LEU A 45 14.98 -2.83 3.85
CA LEU A 45 15.65 -1.55 3.56
C LEU A 45 16.83 -1.28 4.51
N GLU A 46 16.99 -2.11 5.54
CA GLU A 46 18.13 -2.11 6.45
C GLU A 46 19.37 -2.82 5.87
N TYR A 47 19.24 -3.55 4.75
CA TYR A 47 20.35 -4.30 4.16
C TYR A 47 20.34 -4.32 2.62
N PRO A 48 21.30 -3.66 1.94
CA PRO A 48 22.23 -2.67 2.52
C PRO A 48 21.50 -1.52 3.22
N PRO A 49 22.08 -0.90 4.25
CA PRO A 49 21.38 0.11 5.04
C PRO A 49 21.13 1.38 4.21
N CYS A 50 19.88 1.81 4.21
CA CYS A 50 19.52 3.14 3.74
C CYS A 50 20.14 4.23 4.61
N THR A 51 20.40 5.40 4.03
CA THR A 51 20.83 6.60 4.77
C THR A 51 19.83 7.73 4.57
N PRO A 52 19.66 8.63 5.54
CA PRO A 52 18.84 9.84 5.34
C PRO A 52 19.40 10.69 4.20
N ALA A 53 18.53 11.16 3.31
CA ALA A 53 18.86 12.10 2.27
C ALA A 53 18.50 13.53 2.70
N GLU A 54 19.37 14.50 2.43
CA GLU A 54 19.14 15.91 2.78
C GLU A 54 18.01 16.56 1.97
N LYS A 55 17.77 16.07 0.75
CA LYS A 55 16.77 16.62 -0.17
C LYS A 55 16.16 15.54 -1.07
N PRO A 56 14.91 15.70 -1.52
CA PRO A 56 14.32 14.82 -2.52
C PRO A 56 15.10 14.91 -3.84
N THR A 57 15.38 13.75 -4.44
CA THR A 57 15.93 13.64 -5.78
C THR A 57 15.21 12.51 -6.53
N TYR A 58 15.51 12.29 -7.81
CA TYR A 58 14.95 11.16 -8.56
C TYR A 58 15.38 9.79 -8.01
N ALA A 59 16.37 9.77 -7.10
CA ALA A 59 17.00 8.55 -6.59
C ALA A 59 16.78 8.33 -5.09
N THR A 60 15.97 9.17 -4.47
CA THR A 60 15.60 9.00 -3.05
C THR A 60 14.16 8.54 -2.96
N VAL A 61 13.83 7.88 -1.86
CA VAL A 61 12.46 7.44 -1.55
C VAL A 61 11.97 8.18 -0.32
N GLN A 62 10.81 8.82 -0.40
CA GLN A 62 10.19 9.48 0.73
C GLN A 62 9.72 8.44 1.75
N CYS A 63 10.16 8.61 3.01
CA CYS A 63 9.87 7.70 4.12
C CYS A 63 9.07 8.36 5.27
N GLY A 64 8.70 9.62 5.09
CA GLY A 64 7.92 10.41 6.03
C GLY A 64 7.59 11.77 5.42
N ARG A 65 6.86 12.62 6.14
CA ARG A 65 6.39 13.92 5.65
C ARG A 65 7.49 14.73 4.94
N ASP A 66 8.61 14.92 5.62
CA ASP A 66 9.74 15.73 5.13
C ASP A 66 11.05 14.93 5.17
N LYS A 67 10.96 13.60 5.03
CA LYS A 67 12.10 12.68 5.18
C LYS A 67 12.25 11.80 3.95
N HIS A 68 13.48 11.68 3.46
CA HIS A 68 13.84 10.83 2.34
C HIS A 68 15.01 9.91 2.71
N LEU A 69 15.10 8.79 2.02
CA LEU A 69 16.17 7.81 2.12
C LEU A 69 16.92 7.69 0.80
N ASP A 70 18.25 7.66 0.87
CA ASP A 70 19.09 7.05 -0.14
C ASP A 70 19.09 5.53 0.10
N LEU A 71 18.70 4.76 -0.92
CA LEU A 71 18.53 3.31 -0.80
C LEU A 71 19.86 2.54 -0.72
N ASN A 72 20.96 3.15 -1.17
CA ASN A 72 22.32 2.57 -1.18
C ASN A 72 22.39 1.13 -1.72
N SER A 73 21.54 0.82 -2.69
CA SER A 73 21.36 -0.54 -3.19
C SER A 73 20.70 -0.52 -4.57
N ASP A 74 20.76 -1.65 -5.28
CA ASP A 74 20.12 -1.80 -6.59
C ASP A 74 18.59 -1.69 -6.56
N LEU A 75 17.97 -1.62 -5.37
CA LEU A 75 16.55 -1.27 -5.24
C LEU A 75 16.24 0.11 -5.84
N LEU A 76 17.24 0.97 -6.00
CA LEU A 76 17.18 2.23 -6.74
C LEU A 76 16.67 2.07 -8.18
N TYR A 77 16.97 0.94 -8.82
CA TYR A 77 16.64 0.68 -10.23
C TYR A 77 15.29 -0.04 -10.40
N ILE A 78 14.46 -0.09 -9.37
CA ILE A 78 13.11 -0.64 -9.46
C ILE A 78 12.21 0.42 -10.07
N ASN A 79 11.68 0.13 -11.26
CA ASN A 79 10.90 1.07 -12.05
C ASN A 79 9.48 1.27 -11.50
N HIS A 80 8.82 2.29 -12.02
CA HIS A 80 7.40 2.53 -11.77
C HIS A 80 6.50 1.57 -12.55
N SER A 81 5.43 1.08 -11.92
CA SER A 81 4.25 0.54 -12.61
C SER A 81 2.96 0.96 -11.92
N CYS A 82 1.92 1.19 -12.71
CA CYS A 82 0.56 1.42 -12.22
C CYS A 82 -0.11 0.14 -11.66
N GLU A 83 0.39 -1.03 -12.07
CA GLU A 83 0.11 -2.33 -11.43
C GLU A 83 1.44 -2.92 -10.96
N PRO A 84 1.94 -2.51 -9.79
CA PRO A 84 3.27 -2.88 -9.33
C PRO A 84 3.37 -4.33 -8.86
N SER A 85 4.56 -4.91 -8.96
CA SER A 85 4.89 -6.22 -8.41
C SER A 85 5.40 -6.15 -6.96
N LEU A 86 5.81 -4.96 -6.50
CA LEU A 86 6.34 -4.70 -5.16
C LEU A 86 5.58 -3.58 -4.44
N ILE A 87 5.62 -3.65 -3.12
CA ILE A 87 5.20 -2.61 -2.19
C ILE A 87 6.43 -2.18 -1.39
N PHE A 88 6.71 -0.87 -1.40
CA PHE A 88 7.75 -0.26 -0.59
C PHE A 88 7.12 0.25 0.71
N ASP A 89 7.22 -0.54 1.76
CA ASP A 89 6.75 -0.20 3.11
C ASP A 89 7.89 0.46 3.89
N THR A 90 8.01 1.78 3.73
CA THR A 90 9.06 2.56 4.37
C THR A 90 8.82 2.72 5.86
N GLY A 91 7.57 2.60 6.33
CA GLY A 91 7.25 2.64 7.76
C GLY A 91 7.82 1.44 8.52
N ASN A 92 7.76 0.26 7.90
CA ASN A 92 8.32 -0.98 8.47
C ASN A 92 9.71 -1.34 7.92
N MET A 93 10.34 -0.46 7.12
CA MET A 93 11.64 -0.68 6.48
C MET A 93 11.70 -1.98 5.64
N ASN A 94 10.60 -2.31 4.96
CA ASN A 94 10.46 -3.53 4.17
C ASN A 94 10.06 -3.25 2.73
N VAL A 95 10.53 -4.11 1.83
CA VAL A 95 9.99 -4.26 0.48
C VAL A 95 9.31 -5.62 0.42
N ILE A 96 8.02 -5.65 0.08
CA ILE A 96 7.22 -6.88 0.04
C ILE A 96 6.61 -7.09 -1.35
N ALA A 97 6.26 -8.34 -1.67
CA ALA A 97 5.53 -8.67 -2.87
C ALA A 97 4.13 -8.05 -2.88
N GLY A 98 3.66 -7.63 -4.05
CA GLY A 98 2.30 -7.14 -4.23
C GLY A 98 1.24 -8.24 -4.09
N PRO A 99 -0.05 -7.90 -4.25
CA PRO A 99 -1.17 -8.83 -4.06
C PRO A 99 -1.17 -10.05 -5.00
N LYS A 100 -0.47 -9.96 -6.13
CA LYS A 100 -0.33 -11.06 -7.11
C LYS A 100 0.89 -11.96 -6.85
N GLY A 101 1.71 -11.65 -5.83
CA GLY A 101 3.01 -12.27 -5.66
C GLY A 101 4.02 -11.79 -6.72
N ILE A 102 5.13 -12.51 -6.84
CA ILE A 102 6.18 -12.28 -7.85
C ILE A 102 6.54 -13.61 -8.49
N GLN A 103 6.73 -13.62 -9.81
CA GLN A 103 7.29 -14.76 -10.55
C GLN A 103 8.77 -14.57 -10.86
N ILE A 104 9.50 -15.68 -11.02
CA ILE A 104 10.90 -15.62 -11.53
C ILE A 104 10.87 -15.03 -12.94
N GLY A 105 11.77 -14.07 -13.21
CA GLY A 105 11.85 -13.39 -14.51
C GLY A 105 10.86 -12.22 -14.66
N GLU A 106 9.99 -11.97 -13.69
CA GLU A 106 9.09 -10.82 -13.69
C GLU A 106 9.85 -9.52 -13.41
N GLU A 107 9.42 -8.42 -14.05
CA GLU A 107 9.96 -7.10 -13.73
C GLU A 107 9.51 -6.64 -12.35
N LEU A 108 10.49 -6.24 -11.54
CA LEU A 108 10.29 -5.63 -10.23
C LEU A 108 9.92 -4.16 -10.43
N THR A 109 8.72 -3.80 -10.00
CA THR A 109 8.20 -2.44 -10.11
C THR A 109 7.43 -2.06 -8.86
N PHE A 110 7.42 -0.78 -8.50
CA PHE A 110 6.56 -0.26 -7.43
C PHE A 110 5.79 0.99 -7.88
N PHE A 111 4.73 1.33 -7.15
CA PHE A 111 3.93 2.50 -7.48
C PHE A 111 4.52 3.73 -6.81
N TYR A 112 5.34 4.53 -7.50
CA TYR A 112 6.04 5.66 -6.89
C TYR A 112 5.16 6.59 -6.01
N PRO A 113 3.93 6.96 -6.39
CA PRO A 113 3.07 7.77 -5.51
C PRO A 113 2.65 7.07 -4.19
N SER A 114 2.95 5.79 -3.97
CA SER A 114 2.79 5.16 -2.66
C SER A 114 3.81 5.63 -1.63
N THR A 115 4.93 6.18 -2.08
CA THR A 115 5.97 6.79 -1.23
C THR A 115 6.03 8.30 -1.45
N GLU A 116 5.94 8.76 -2.70
CA GLU A 116 6.21 10.15 -3.09
C GLU A 116 4.96 11.05 -3.08
N TRP A 117 4.96 12.08 -2.25
CA TRP A 117 3.95 13.13 -2.23
C TRP A 117 4.03 14.00 -3.47
N THR A 118 5.25 14.40 -3.83
CA THR A 118 5.56 15.14 -5.04
C THR A 118 6.83 14.53 -5.63
N MET A 119 6.77 14.13 -6.90
CA MET A 119 7.93 13.62 -7.60
C MET A 119 8.95 14.73 -7.81
N ALA A 120 10.22 14.48 -7.48
CA ALA A 120 11.32 15.38 -7.84
C ALA A 120 11.40 15.59 -9.37
N GLN A 121 11.00 14.57 -10.14
CA GLN A 121 10.92 14.60 -11.60
C GLN A 121 9.65 13.88 -12.08
N PRO A 122 8.57 14.61 -12.39
CA PRO A 122 7.39 14.03 -13.02
C PRO A 122 7.70 13.44 -14.40
N PHE A 123 7.00 12.37 -14.77
CA PHE A 123 7.23 11.67 -16.04
C PHE A 123 5.96 11.05 -16.63
N GLN A 124 5.94 10.87 -17.96
CA GLN A 124 4.89 10.12 -18.64
C GLN A 124 5.11 8.62 -18.41
N CYS A 125 4.14 7.94 -17.80
CA CYS A 125 4.23 6.51 -17.54
C CYS A 125 4.13 5.70 -18.84
N LEU A 126 5.03 4.72 -18.97
CA LEU A 126 5.11 3.78 -20.09
C LEU A 126 4.96 2.31 -19.64
N CYS A 127 4.32 2.06 -18.49
CA CYS A 127 4.23 0.70 -17.91
C CYS A 127 3.36 -0.29 -18.73
N GLY A 128 2.59 0.20 -19.71
CA GLY A 128 1.77 -0.62 -20.59
C GLY A 128 0.58 -1.33 -19.92
N LYS A 129 0.27 -1.03 -18.66
CA LYS A 129 -0.86 -1.66 -17.94
C LYS A 129 -2.20 -1.04 -18.35
N PRO A 130 -3.31 -1.82 -18.39
CA PRO A 130 -4.63 -1.29 -18.71
C PRO A 130 -5.10 -0.17 -17.77
N THR A 131 -4.63 -0.20 -16.51
CA THR A 131 -4.93 0.79 -15.48
C THR A 131 -3.85 1.89 -15.38
N CYS A 132 -3.09 2.11 -16.46
CA CYS A 132 -2.06 3.15 -16.51
C CYS A 132 -2.66 4.55 -16.26
N ARG A 133 -1.99 5.33 -15.41
CA ARG A 133 -2.45 6.66 -14.96
C ARG A 133 -1.88 7.81 -15.77
N GLY A 134 -1.07 7.52 -16.79
CA GLY A 134 -0.46 8.53 -17.64
C GLY A 134 0.67 9.27 -16.93
N LEU A 135 0.49 10.57 -16.66
CA LEU A 135 1.50 11.39 -15.99
C LEU A 135 1.62 11.02 -14.50
N ILE A 136 2.84 10.79 -14.03
CA ILE A 136 3.15 10.53 -12.62
C ILE A 136 3.88 11.75 -12.04
N SER A 137 3.21 12.50 -11.17
CA SER A 137 3.78 13.70 -10.50
C SER A 137 3.82 13.60 -8.97
N GLY A 138 3.36 12.49 -8.39
CA GLY A 138 3.28 12.26 -6.94
C GLY A 138 1.84 12.24 -6.44
N ALA A 139 1.62 11.75 -5.22
CA ALA A 139 0.28 11.51 -4.70
C ALA A 139 -0.57 12.78 -4.55
N ARG A 140 0.06 13.94 -4.32
CA ARG A 140 -0.62 15.24 -4.12
C ARG A 140 -1.58 15.60 -5.26
N ASP A 141 -1.21 15.25 -6.48
CA ASP A 141 -1.90 15.69 -7.70
C ASP A 141 -2.83 14.58 -8.25
N MET A 142 -3.02 13.49 -7.52
CA MET A 142 -3.82 12.34 -7.93
C MET A 142 -5.21 12.36 -7.31
N THR A 143 -6.20 11.91 -8.08
CA THR A 143 -7.58 11.75 -7.61
C THR A 143 -7.76 10.46 -6.80
N ASP A 144 -8.84 10.41 -6.00
CA ASP A 144 -9.24 9.23 -5.24
C ASP A 144 -9.40 8.00 -6.12
N ALA A 145 -10.01 8.17 -7.30
CA ALA A 145 -10.17 7.09 -8.26
C ALA A 145 -8.82 6.56 -8.75
N GLN A 146 -7.82 7.43 -8.94
CA GLN A 146 -6.48 7.01 -9.31
C GLN A 146 -5.75 6.32 -8.16
N LEU A 147 -5.99 6.67 -6.90
CA LEU A 147 -5.32 6.06 -5.75
C LEU A 147 -6.04 4.81 -5.20
N SER A 148 -7.30 4.61 -5.56
CA SER A 148 -8.12 3.49 -5.10
C SER A 148 -7.48 2.14 -5.41
N GLY A 149 -7.52 1.23 -4.43
CA GLY A 149 -6.98 -0.13 -4.56
C GLY A 149 -5.44 -0.23 -4.51
N ILE A 150 -4.73 0.88 -4.34
CA ILE A 150 -3.28 0.89 -4.17
C ILE A 150 -2.92 1.01 -2.69
N TRP A 151 -1.91 0.26 -2.28
CA TRP A 151 -1.33 0.42 -0.95
C TRP A 151 -0.50 1.72 -0.89
N LEU A 152 -0.70 2.53 0.14
CA LEU A 152 -0.01 3.80 0.36
C LEU A 152 0.66 3.81 1.74
N ASN A 153 1.88 4.34 1.82
CA ASN A 153 2.53 4.57 3.11
C ASN A 153 1.71 5.51 3.99
N ALA A 154 1.89 5.40 5.31
CA ALA A 154 1.15 6.19 6.29
C ALA A 154 1.28 7.70 6.04
N HIS A 155 2.49 8.20 5.78
CA HIS A 155 2.73 9.62 5.54
C HIS A 155 2.01 10.16 4.31
N ILE A 156 1.82 9.34 3.27
CA ILE A 156 1.03 9.74 2.09
C ILE A 156 -0.45 9.84 2.43
N ARG A 157 -0.98 8.88 3.20
CA ARG A 157 -2.39 8.91 3.62
C ARG A 157 -2.68 10.12 4.50
N GLU A 158 -1.79 10.43 5.44
CA GLU A 158 -1.86 11.61 6.31
C GLU A 158 -1.86 12.92 5.48
N LEU A 159 -0.92 13.04 4.53
CA LEU A 159 -0.84 14.21 3.65
C LEU A 159 -2.09 14.39 2.77
N LEU A 160 -2.65 13.29 2.25
CA LEU A 160 -3.90 13.32 1.48
C LEU A 160 -5.08 13.78 2.34
N GLU A 161 -5.18 13.31 3.58
CA GLU A 161 -6.24 13.68 4.50
C GLU A 161 -6.17 15.18 4.85
N GLU A 162 -4.98 15.68 5.16
CA GLU A 162 -4.76 17.10 5.45
C GLU A 162 -5.09 18.01 4.25
N GLN A 163 -4.69 17.61 3.03
CA GLN A 163 -4.99 18.37 1.81
C GLN A 163 -6.51 18.47 1.58
N ARG A 164 -7.26 17.41 1.86
CA ARG A 164 -8.73 17.39 1.77
C ARG A 164 -9.37 18.24 2.86
N GLY A 165 -8.88 18.14 4.10
CA GLY A 165 -9.38 18.93 5.22
C GLY A 165 -9.10 20.44 5.09
N SER A 166 -8.07 20.80 4.34
CA SER A 166 -7.67 22.19 4.06
C SER A 166 -8.36 22.79 2.83
N SER A 167 -9.10 22.00 2.06
CA SER A 167 -9.86 22.51 0.91
C SER A 167 -11.12 23.23 1.41
N PRO A 168 -11.32 24.53 1.16
CA PRO A 168 -12.49 25.25 1.64
C PRO A 168 -13.74 24.68 0.96
N GLY A 169 -14.53 23.93 1.73
CA GLY A 169 -15.81 23.40 1.28
C GLY A 169 -16.74 24.55 0.88
N LEU A 170 -17.35 24.40 -0.30
CA LEU A 170 -18.57 25.09 -0.72
C LEU A 170 -19.54 25.19 0.47
N SER A 171 -19.80 26.40 0.96
CA SER A 171 -20.84 26.66 1.94
C SER A 171 -22.21 26.49 1.26
N ILE A 172 -22.89 25.40 1.57
CA ILE A 172 -24.34 25.30 1.36
C ILE A 172 -24.99 26.32 2.31
N PRO A 173 -25.79 27.29 1.82
CA PRO A 173 -26.43 28.25 2.69
C PRO A 173 -27.61 27.56 3.38
N THR A 174 -27.41 27.14 4.63
CA THR A 174 -28.51 26.72 5.50
C THR A 174 -29.22 27.98 6.00
N SER A 175 -30.31 28.36 5.34
CA SER A 175 -31.26 29.33 5.87
C SER A 175 -31.94 28.75 7.10
N ASN A 176 -31.48 29.12 8.30
CA ASN A 176 -32.24 28.90 9.53
C ASN A 176 -32.72 30.23 10.08
N THR A 177 -34.04 30.36 10.03
CA THR A 177 -34.89 31.37 10.63
C THR A 177 -34.66 31.50 12.12
N ALA A 178 -34.68 32.76 12.57
CA ALA A 178 -34.59 33.15 13.97
C ALA A 178 -35.76 32.61 14.81
N SER A 179 -35.47 32.17 16.02
CA SER A 179 -36.41 32.24 17.13
C SER A 179 -35.65 32.50 18.42
N THR A 180 -35.92 33.67 18.99
CA THR A 180 -35.42 34.22 20.25
C THR A 180 -36.08 33.57 21.46
N ASN A 181 -35.33 33.45 22.56
CA ASN A 181 -35.66 33.67 23.99
C ASN A 181 -34.42 33.19 24.79
N GLY A 182 -33.62 34.03 25.46
CA GLY A 182 -33.89 34.70 26.75
C GLY A 182 -33.79 33.68 27.91
N THR A 183 -33.04 33.79 29.01
CA THR A 183 -32.30 34.86 29.71
C THR A 183 -31.58 34.21 30.93
N THR A 184 -30.39 34.71 31.30
CA THR A 184 -29.70 34.65 32.65
C THR A 184 -29.34 33.28 33.27
N THR A 185 -28.21 33.07 33.97
CA THR A 185 -27.56 33.92 35.00
C THR A 185 -26.11 33.43 35.25
N ALA A 186 -25.29 34.35 35.74
CA ALA A 186 -23.86 34.23 36.04
C ALA A 186 -23.50 33.32 37.24
N ALA A 187 -22.27 32.79 37.24
CA ALA A 187 -21.40 32.78 38.43
C ALA A 187 -19.92 32.53 38.05
N THR A 188 -19.06 33.33 38.65
CA THR A 188 -17.63 33.54 38.44
C THR A 188 -16.81 32.66 39.40
N THR A 189 -15.50 32.52 39.09
CA THR A 189 -14.35 32.30 40.02
C THR A 189 -14.19 30.87 40.57
N THR A 190 -13.02 30.25 40.77
CA THR A 190 -11.62 30.70 40.93
C THR A 190 -10.67 29.51 40.68
N ALA A 191 -9.41 29.81 40.36
CA ALA A 191 -8.28 28.91 40.30
C ALA A 191 -7.91 28.25 41.65
N ASN A 192 -7.24 27.08 41.60
CA ASN A 192 -5.97 26.91 42.32
C ASN A 192 -5.17 25.70 41.81
N ALA A 193 -3.88 25.93 41.63
CA ALA A 193 -2.84 24.94 41.39
C ALA A 193 -2.13 24.61 42.72
N SER A 194 -1.64 23.39 42.90
CA SER A 194 -0.40 23.09 43.65
C SER A 194 -0.08 21.59 43.65
N THR A 195 1.00 21.24 42.94
CA THR A 195 2.15 20.43 43.36
C THR A 195 2.00 19.33 44.42
N THR A 196 2.51 18.13 44.10
CA THR A 196 3.65 17.50 44.79
C THR A 196 4.17 16.28 44.02
N ALA A 197 5.50 16.25 43.84
CA ALA A 197 6.25 15.09 43.37
C ALA A 197 6.65 14.21 44.56
N SER A 198 6.67 12.89 44.40
CA SER A 198 7.49 11.98 45.20
C SER A 198 7.77 10.69 44.42
N SER A 199 9.07 10.43 44.25
CA SER A 199 9.67 9.14 43.89
C SER A 199 9.42 8.11 45.00
N VAL A 200 9.29 6.81 44.68
CA VAL A 200 10.09 5.67 45.17
C VAL A 200 9.65 4.34 44.48
N ASN A 201 10.66 3.57 44.08
CA ASN A 201 10.80 2.15 43.71
C ASN A 201 9.65 1.12 43.92
N GLY A 202 9.51 0.22 42.94
CA GLY A 202 9.91 -1.19 43.05
C GLY A 202 9.06 -2.17 43.88
N ASP A 203 8.48 -3.12 43.14
CA ASP A 203 8.07 -4.49 43.54
C ASP A 203 6.73 -4.73 44.28
N ALA A 204 5.94 -5.60 43.64
CA ALA A 204 5.00 -6.60 44.17
C ALA A 204 3.57 -6.49 43.60
N TYR A 205 3.26 -7.43 42.71
CA TYR A 205 1.91 -7.72 42.21
C TYR A 205 1.09 -8.32 43.35
N THR A 206 0.23 -7.51 43.97
CA THR A 206 -0.83 -7.97 44.87
C THR A 206 -2.17 -7.72 44.21
N THR A 207 -2.91 -8.81 44.02
CA THR A 207 -4.28 -8.84 43.50
C THR A 207 -5.20 -8.12 44.48
N SER A 208 -5.47 -6.84 44.24
CA SER A 208 -6.50 -6.10 44.97
C SER A 208 -7.81 -6.17 44.21
N GLU A 209 -8.85 -6.66 44.87
CA GLU A 209 -10.23 -6.72 44.38
C GLU A 209 -10.73 -5.32 43.99
N TYR A 210 -10.96 -5.09 42.70
CA TYR A 210 -11.52 -3.83 42.20
C TYR A 210 -13.05 -3.88 42.25
N LYS A 211 -13.64 -2.85 42.85
CA LYS A 211 -15.08 -2.62 42.95
C LYS A 211 -15.74 -2.56 41.57
N GLU A 212 -16.79 -3.36 41.41
CA GLU A 212 -17.73 -3.31 40.28
C GLU A 212 -18.34 -1.92 40.15
N GLY A 213 -18.19 -1.27 38.99
CA GLY A 213 -18.93 -0.04 38.68
C GLY A 213 -18.40 0.84 37.55
N GLU A 214 -17.12 0.72 37.18
CA GLU A 214 -16.51 1.60 36.16
C GLU A 214 -15.52 0.84 35.26
N LEU A 215 -15.89 -0.39 34.86
CA LEU A 215 -15.03 -1.29 34.08
C LEU A 215 -15.53 -1.57 32.66
N ASP A 216 -16.58 -0.90 32.17
CA ASP A 216 -17.41 -1.58 31.18
C ASP A 216 -17.27 -1.09 29.74
N GLN A 217 -17.07 0.19 29.43
CA GLN A 217 -17.17 0.58 28.01
C GLN A 217 -15.88 0.34 27.21
N THR A 218 -14.72 0.75 27.72
CA THR A 218 -13.45 0.62 26.97
C THR A 218 -13.00 -0.84 26.88
N ALA A 219 -13.15 -1.59 27.98
CA ALA A 219 -12.82 -3.01 28.00
C ALA A 219 -13.74 -3.81 27.07
N GLN A 220 -15.03 -3.47 27.01
CA GLN A 220 -15.96 -4.11 26.09
C GLN A 220 -15.64 -3.76 24.63
N SER A 221 -15.36 -2.50 24.31
CA SER A 221 -14.95 -2.10 22.97
C SER A 221 -13.68 -2.82 22.49
N LEU A 222 -12.71 -3.05 23.38
CA LEU A 222 -11.50 -3.80 23.06
C LEU A 222 -11.78 -5.30 22.84
N ARG A 223 -12.66 -5.90 23.64
CA ARG A 223 -13.12 -7.29 23.44
C ARG A 223 -13.86 -7.46 22.12
N ASP A 224 -14.71 -6.51 21.76
CA ASP A 224 -15.45 -6.52 20.51
C ASP A 224 -14.52 -6.33 19.30
N ALA A 225 -13.52 -5.46 19.41
CA ALA A 225 -12.49 -5.28 18.39
C ALA A 225 -11.67 -6.57 18.16
N LEU A 226 -11.30 -7.26 19.25
CA LEU A 226 -10.60 -8.55 19.17
C LEU A 226 -11.47 -9.62 18.50
N THR A 227 -12.73 -9.71 18.89
CA THR A 227 -13.71 -10.65 18.30
C THR A 227 -13.89 -10.40 16.80
N HIS A 228 -13.89 -9.15 16.35
CA HIS A 228 -13.94 -8.83 14.92
C HIS A 228 -12.66 -9.23 14.19
N ALA A 229 -11.49 -9.01 14.78
CA ALA A 229 -10.22 -9.45 14.20
C ALA A 229 -10.17 -10.98 14.04
N GLU A 230 -10.65 -11.74 15.03
CA GLU A 230 -10.73 -13.20 14.94
C GLU A 230 -11.65 -13.67 13.81
N LYS A 231 -12.81 -13.03 13.62
CA LYS A 231 -13.70 -13.33 12.50
C LYS A 231 -13.05 -13.06 11.14
N VAL A 232 -12.24 -12.01 11.03
CA VAL A 232 -11.49 -11.69 9.81
C VAL A 232 -10.42 -12.75 9.55
N VAL A 233 -9.71 -13.19 10.58
CA VAL A 233 -8.72 -14.28 10.47
C VAL A 233 -9.39 -15.58 10.02
N GLU A 234 -10.56 -15.91 10.59
CA GLU A 234 -11.30 -17.11 10.20
C GLU A 234 -11.84 -17.03 8.77
N ALA A 235 -12.32 -15.87 8.32
CA ALA A 235 -12.70 -15.65 6.94
C ALA A 235 -11.50 -15.80 5.98
N ALA A 236 -10.33 -15.27 6.34
CA ALA A 236 -9.10 -15.44 5.57
C ALA A 236 -8.66 -16.90 5.51
N ARG A 237 -8.78 -17.64 6.62
CA ARG A 237 -8.49 -19.08 6.70
C ARG A 237 -9.42 -19.89 5.78
N ASN A 238 -10.72 -19.60 5.80
CA ASN A 238 -11.70 -20.26 4.93
C ASN A 238 -11.45 -19.95 3.45
N ALA A 239 -11.10 -18.71 3.11
CA ALA A 239 -10.71 -18.33 1.75
C ALA A 239 -9.45 -19.10 1.31
N LEU A 240 -8.46 -19.24 2.18
CA LEU A 240 -7.24 -20.00 1.91
C LEU A 240 -7.53 -21.49 1.69
N MET A 241 -8.38 -22.09 2.54
CA MET A 241 -8.79 -23.50 2.38
C MET A 241 -9.56 -23.73 1.08
N SER A 242 -10.44 -22.82 0.70
CA SER A 242 -11.16 -22.86 -0.59
C SER A 242 -10.19 -22.76 -1.77
N TYR A 243 -9.22 -21.85 -1.70
CA TYR A 243 -8.20 -21.70 -2.72
C TYR A 243 -7.33 -22.96 -2.86
N VAL A 244 -6.81 -23.50 -1.75
CA VAL A 244 -6.02 -24.74 -1.75
C VAL A 244 -6.84 -25.93 -2.25
N GLY A 245 -8.11 -26.02 -1.87
CA GLY A 245 -9.04 -27.02 -2.39
C GLY A 245 -9.23 -26.92 -3.91
N ALA A 246 -9.40 -25.71 -4.44
CA ALA A 246 -9.52 -25.46 -5.88
C ALA A 246 -8.22 -25.77 -6.64
N VAL A 247 -7.06 -25.49 -6.06
CA VAL A 247 -5.75 -25.80 -6.64
C VAL A 247 -5.53 -27.33 -6.65
N ASN A 248 -5.89 -28.03 -5.57
CA ASN A 248 -5.78 -29.49 -5.50
C ASN A 248 -6.78 -30.20 -6.42
N ALA A 249 -7.99 -29.65 -6.62
CA ALA A 249 -8.98 -30.18 -7.56
C ALA A 249 -8.51 -30.08 -9.03
N LYS A 250 -7.65 -29.10 -9.37
CA LYS A 250 -7.00 -29.01 -10.69
C LYS A 250 -5.81 -29.96 -10.87
N GLY A 251 -5.38 -30.65 -9.82
CA GLY A 251 -4.32 -31.67 -9.86
C GLY A 251 -4.80 -33.11 -10.12
N ALA A 252 -6.11 -33.35 -10.20
CA ALA A 252 -6.66 -34.67 -10.49
C ALA A 252 -6.80 -34.87 -12.01
N LYS A 253 -6.04 -35.85 -12.52
CA LYS A 253 -5.98 -36.32 -13.91
C LYS A 253 -7.32 -36.26 -14.66
N THR A 254 -7.31 -35.65 -15.84
CA THR A 254 -8.29 -35.84 -16.90
C THR A 254 -8.28 -37.28 -17.42
N PRO A 255 -9.43 -37.95 -17.55
CA PRO A 255 -9.67 -38.86 -18.65
C PRO A 255 -10.21 -38.07 -19.85
N GLU A 256 -9.73 -38.44 -21.04
CA GLU A 256 -10.30 -38.01 -22.32
C GLU A 256 -11.81 -38.31 -22.35
N GLY A 257 -12.60 -37.29 -22.72
CA GLY A 257 -14.05 -37.43 -22.83
C GLY A 257 -14.71 -36.10 -23.19
N ALA A 258 -15.05 -35.96 -24.46
CA ALA A 258 -15.76 -34.85 -25.09
C ALA A 258 -16.71 -34.04 -24.17
N GLN A 259 -16.45 -32.73 -24.03
CA GLN A 259 -17.45 -31.76 -23.57
C GLN A 259 -17.49 -30.53 -24.48
N ARG A 260 -18.72 -30.21 -24.87
CA ARG A 260 -19.14 -29.22 -25.85
C ARG A 260 -18.63 -27.82 -25.47
N ARG A 261 -18.02 -27.11 -26.43
CA ARG A 261 -17.74 -25.69 -26.30
C ARG A 261 -19.07 -24.93 -26.36
N GLY A 262 -19.28 -24.00 -25.43
CA GLY A 262 -20.38 -23.04 -25.48
C GLY A 262 -20.31 -22.18 -26.75
N PRO A 263 -21.41 -21.50 -27.11
CA PRO A 263 -21.57 -20.89 -28.41
C PRO A 263 -20.46 -19.88 -28.68
N THR A 264 -19.80 -20.02 -29.82
CA THR A 264 -18.74 -19.11 -30.23
C THR A 264 -19.33 -17.79 -30.69
N SER A 265 -18.58 -16.69 -30.64
CA SER A 265 -19.03 -15.36 -31.08
C SER A 265 -19.55 -15.32 -32.53
N ARG A 266 -19.28 -16.38 -33.31
CA ARG A 266 -19.74 -16.59 -34.68
C ARG A 266 -21.15 -17.21 -34.79
N GLU A 267 -21.69 -17.77 -33.71
CA GLU A 267 -23.06 -18.30 -33.63
C GLU A 267 -24.06 -17.26 -33.09
N LEU A 268 -23.58 -16.17 -32.49
CA LEU A 268 -24.41 -15.09 -31.96
C LEU A 268 -24.73 -13.98 -32.99
N SER A 269 -24.08 -13.98 -34.17
CA SER A 269 -24.19 -12.90 -35.16
C SER A 269 -25.14 -13.17 -36.33
N GLY A 270 -25.79 -14.34 -36.42
CA GLY A 270 -26.82 -14.60 -37.41
C GLY A 270 -26.35 -14.56 -38.88
N GLU A 271 -25.06 -14.82 -39.14
CA GLU A 271 -24.52 -14.90 -40.49
C GLU A 271 -24.86 -16.24 -41.16
N MET A 272 -26.00 -16.28 -41.86
CA MET A 272 -26.31 -17.33 -42.82
C MET A 272 -25.52 -17.07 -44.11
N GLY A 273 -24.53 -17.92 -44.41
CA GLY A 273 -24.10 -18.15 -45.78
C GLY A 273 -22.60 -18.33 -45.99
N GLY A 274 -22.25 -19.49 -46.55
CA GLY A 274 -21.18 -19.57 -47.55
C GLY A 274 -20.01 -20.46 -47.17
N ASP A 275 -20.00 -21.64 -47.78
CA ASP A 275 -18.89 -22.59 -47.90
C ASP A 275 -17.52 -21.94 -48.08
N THR A 276 -16.49 -22.47 -47.41
CA THR A 276 -15.29 -22.97 -48.12
C THR A 276 -14.44 -23.89 -47.24
N VAL A 277 -13.87 -24.87 -47.92
CA VAL A 277 -13.34 -26.14 -47.45
C VAL A 277 -11.89 -26.03 -46.98
N VAL A 278 -11.52 -26.96 -46.11
CA VAL A 278 -10.19 -27.26 -45.57
C VAL A 278 -9.10 -27.38 -46.65
N ALA A 279 -7.93 -26.81 -46.37
CA ALA A 279 -6.63 -27.40 -46.63
C ALA A 279 -5.73 -27.13 -45.41
#